data_AF-A0A4V1LFE9-F1
#
_entry.id   AF-A0A4V1LFE9-F1
#
_cell.length_a   1.000
_cell.length_b   1.000
_cell.length_c   1.000
_cell.angle_alpha   90.00
_cell.angle_beta   90.00
_cell.angle_gamma   90.00
#
_symmetry.space_group_name_H-M   'P 1'
#
loop_
_entity.id
_entity.type
_entity.pdbx_description
1 polymer ?
#
loop_
_entity_poly.entity_id
_entity_poly.type
_entity_poly.pdbx_seq_one_letter_code
_entity_poly.pdbx_strand_id
1 'polypeptide(L)'
;MLGIGAISVGLGLSGAQPASAKYQGHATTPTELRGTWYQYFGHHRWQALKITKHAVSMNGKRLYAANKHGWRKLHVLRLKKGQGAESGYKGYGGTNYNLNSLAKYDYQTLGNVWLSHKRVHGKRTLGIYYNMGGFQVWTKQKLAHNYSYTYKGKQYLNRIGR
;
A
#
# COMPACT_ATOMS: atom_id res chain seq x y z
N MET A 1 44.86 -41.31 24.56
CA MET A 1 43.80 -41.19 23.54
C MET A 1 42.58 -40.55 24.17
N LEU A 2 41.85 -39.75 23.38
CA LEU A 2 40.52 -39.15 23.60
C LEU A 2 40.44 -37.93 24.54
N GLY A 3 40.73 -36.76 23.97
CA GLY A 3 40.19 -35.48 24.44
C GLY A 3 38.83 -35.24 23.78
N ILE A 4 37.78 -35.09 24.58
CA ILE A 4 36.43 -34.74 24.11
C ILE A 4 36.31 -33.21 24.20
N GLY A 5 36.44 -32.53 23.06
CA GLY A 5 36.10 -31.13 22.93
C GLY A 5 34.60 -30.95 22.80
N ALA A 6 33.96 -30.33 23.79
CA ALA A 6 32.58 -29.89 23.69
C ALA A 6 32.52 -28.53 23.00
N ILE A 7 32.06 -28.51 21.74
CA ILE A 7 31.71 -27.28 21.01
C ILE A 7 30.25 -26.97 21.34
N SER A 8 30.02 -25.99 22.21
CA SER A 8 28.70 -25.41 22.46
C SER A 8 28.35 -24.45 21.32
N VAL A 9 27.67 -24.95 20.29
CA VAL A 9 27.08 -24.12 19.24
C VAL A 9 25.81 -23.46 19.79
N GLY A 10 25.94 -22.20 20.21
CA GLY A 10 24.80 -21.33 20.49
C GLY A 10 24.09 -20.95 19.19
N LEU A 11 23.10 -21.75 18.78
CA LEU A 11 22.17 -21.39 17.71
C LEU A 11 21.15 -20.40 18.26
N GLY A 12 21.49 -19.11 18.16
CA GLY A 12 20.55 -18.01 18.30
C GLY A 12 19.50 -18.07 17.20
N LEU A 13 18.38 -18.73 17.46
CA LEU A 13 17.19 -18.61 16.64
C LEU A 13 16.52 -17.28 16.97
N SER A 14 17.00 -16.20 16.35
CA SER A 14 16.26 -14.95 16.25
C SER A 14 15.04 -15.19 15.36
N GLY A 15 13.98 -15.73 15.95
CA GLY A 15 12.68 -15.83 15.32
C GLY A 15 12.23 -14.43 14.91
N ALA A 16 12.32 -14.12 13.62
CA ALA A 16 11.71 -12.93 13.06
C ALA A 16 10.21 -13.04 13.26
N GLN A 17 9.69 -12.46 14.35
CA GLN A 17 8.27 -12.31 14.54
C GLN A 17 7.71 -11.58 13.31
N PRO A 18 6.63 -12.07 12.68
CA PRO A 18 5.97 -11.29 11.65
C PRO A 18 5.49 -10.02 12.32
N ALA A 19 6.04 -8.87 11.90
CA ALA A 19 5.63 -7.56 12.37
C ALA A 19 4.17 -7.31 11.98
N SER A 20 3.24 -7.82 12.77
CA SER A 20 1.83 -7.46 12.71
C SER A 20 1.70 -6.06 13.33
N ALA A 21 1.91 -5.04 12.51
CA ALA A 21 1.81 -3.65 12.92
C ALA A 21 0.41 -3.34 13.47
N LYS A 22 0.32 -3.04 14.78
CA LYS A 22 -0.88 -2.46 15.39
C LYS A 22 -1.10 -1.06 14.78
N TYR A 23 -2.32 -0.79 14.34
CA TYR A 23 -2.76 0.53 13.88
C TYR A 23 -2.56 1.56 15.01
N GLN A 24 -1.69 2.56 14.81
CA GLN A 24 -1.30 3.56 15.82
C GLN A 24 -2.06 4.90 15.66
N GLY A 25 -3.31 4.85 15.23
CA GLY A 25 -4.15 6.04 15.05
C GLY A 25 -4.04 6.70 13.68
N HIS A 26 -4.85 7.74 13.46
CA HIS A 26 -5.09 8.32 12.14
C HIS A 26 -3.89 9.08 11.55
N ALA A 27 -2.93 9.54 12.35
CA ALA A 27 -1.78 10.33 11.87
C ALA A 27 -0.57 9.49 11.44
N THR A 28 -0.71 8.16 11.38
CA THR A 28 0.38 7.24 11.07
C THR A 28 -0.01 6.28 9.94
N THR A 29 0.82 6.18 8.90
CA THR A 29 0.61 5.21 7.82
C THR A 29 0.98 3.79 8.26
N PRO A 30 0.28 2.74 7.74
CA PRO A 30 0.62 1.35 8.02
C PRO A 30 2.01 1.00 7.51
N THR A 31 2.79 0.24 8.29
CA THR A 31 4.19 -0.08 7.97
C THR A 31 4.33 -0.79 6.63
N GLU A 32 3.40 -1.68 6.29
CA GLU A 32 3.40 -2.46 5.06
C GLU A 32 3.23 -1.62 3.78
N LEU A 33 2.67 -0.41 3.88
CA LEU A 33 2.52 0.49 2.73
C LEU A 33 3.74 1.39 2.54
N ARG A 34 4.60 1.53 3.55
CA ARG A 34 5.70 2.50 3.53
C ARG A 34 6.75 2.19 2.47
N GLY A 35 7.47 3.23 2.07
CA GLY A 35 8.51 3.22 1.04
C GLY A 35 8.11 3.96 -0.22
N THR A 36 8.92 3.81 -1.27
CA THR A 36 8.69 4.44 -2.57
C THR A 36 8.10 3.42 -3.54
N TRP A 37 7.10 3.85 -4.29
CA TRP A 37 6.38 3.08 -5.28
C TRP A 37 6.39 3.83 -6.60
N TYR A 38 6.46 3.10 -7.70
CA TYR A 38 6.60 3.64 -9.05
C TYR A 38 5.51 3.10 -9.96
N GLN A 39 4.95 3.98 -10.77
CA GLN A 39 4.08 3.62 -11.88
C GLN A 39 4.68 4.19 -13.17
N TYR A 40 4.71 3.36 -14.21
CA TYR A 40 5.18 3.77 -15.53
C TYR A 40 4.09 4.53 -16.29
N PHE A 41 4.47 5.64 -16.93
CA PHE A 41 3.58 6.50 -17.72
C PHE A 41 3.96 6.57 -19.20
N GLY A 42 4.78 5.63 -19.68
CA GLY A 42 5.30 5.66 -21.06
C GLY A 42 6.56 6.51 -21.18
N HIS A 43 7.21 6.42 -22.34
CA HIS A 43 8.36 7.26 -22.72
C HIS A 43 9.48 7.36 -21.66
N HIS A 44 9.79 6.25 -20.97
CA HIS A 44 10.80 6.25 -19.90
C HIS A 44 10.49 7.24 -18.76
N ARG A 45 9.20 7.46 -18.46
CA ARG A 45 8.75 8.31 -17.36
C ARG A 45 8.03 7.49 -16.30
N TRP A 46 8.32 7.81 -15.05
CA TRP A 46 7.69 7.20 -13.88
C TRP A 46 7.12 8.27 -12.97
N GLN A 47 5.93 8.01 -12.44
CA GLN A 47 5.48 8.68 -11.23
C GLN A 47 6.06 7.95 -10.02
N ALA A 48 6.35 8.70 -8.96
CA ALA A 48 6.88 8.19 -7.69
C ALA A 48 5.96 8.60 -6.54
N LEU A 49 5.33 7.60 -5.92
CA LEU A 49 4.56 7.75 -4.69
C LEU A 49 5.42 7.31 -3.50
N LYS A 50 5.72 8.24 -2.59
CA LYS A 50 6.47 7.96 -1.36
C LYS A 50 5.53 8.03 -0.17
N ILE A 51 5.45 6.92 0.57
CA ILE A 51 4.66 6.79 1.80
C ILE A 51 5.64 6.62 2.96
N THR A 52 5.67 7.58 3.88
CA THR A 52 6.46 7.51 5.12
C THR A 52 5.51 7.39 6.30
N LYS A 53 6.05 7.20 7.51
CA LYS A 53 5.26 7.08 8.75
C LYS A 53 4.24 8.23 8.90
N HIS A 54 4.61 9.45 8.56
CA HIS A 54 3.83 10.66 8.82
C HIS A 54 3.55 11.54 7.58
N ALA A 55 3.85 11.06 6.38
CA ALA A 55 3.61 11.82 5.16
C ALA A 55 3.41 10.93 3.92
N VAL A 56 2.69 11.49 2.95
CA VAL A 56 2.52 10.93 1.60
C VAL A 56 2.92 12.00 0.59
N SER A 57 3.76 11.63 -0.37
CA SER A 57 4.27 12.52 -1.41
C SER A 57 4.15 11.88 -2.79
N MET A 58 3.80 12.67 -3.80
CA MET A 58 3.77 12.27 -5.21
C MET A 58 4.75 13.13 -6.00
N ASN A 59 5.69 12.51 -6.71
CA ASN A 59 6.73 13.18 -7.49
C ASN A 59 7.48 14.27 -6.70
N GLY A 60 7.81 13.98 -5.43
CA GLY A 60 8.46 14.92 -4.51
C GLY A 60 7.52 15.93 -3.83
N LYS A 61 6.36 16.24 -4.42
CA LYS A 61 5.36 17.12 -3.80
C LYS A 61 4.63 16.42 -2.66
N ARG A 62 4.53 17.06 -1.50
CA ARG A 62 3.80 16.51 -0.34
C ARG A 62 2.29 16.66 -0.53
N LEU A 63 1.59 15.54 -0.52
CA LEU A 63 0.12 15.50 -0.59
C LEU A 63 -0.48 15.63 0.80
N TYR A 64 -0.06 14.75 1.71
CA TYR A 64 -0.56 14.69 3.09
C TYR A 64 0.61 14.64 4.08
N ALA A 65 0.43 15.26 5.26
CA ALA A 65 1.35 15.09 6.37
C ALA A 65 0.66 15.29 7.72
N ALA A 66 1.18 14.65 8.77
CA ALA A 66 0.58 14.73 10.11
C ALA A 66 0.52 16.16 10.67
N ASN A 67 1.48 17.02 10.29
CA ASN A 67 1.58 18.42 10.72
C ASN A 67 0.84 19.41 9.81
N LYS A 68 0.08 18.93 8.81
CA LYS A 68 -0.77 19.78 7.96
C LYS A 68 -2.17 19.88 8.55
N HIS A 69 -2.97 20.77 7.98
CA HIS A 69 -4.34 21.07 8.41
C HIS A 69 -5.36 20.80 7.30
N GLY A 70 -6.64 20.74 7.68
CA GLY A 70 -7.75 20.44 6.78
C GLY A 70 -7.54 19.13 6.02
N TRP A 71 -7.98 19.10 4.76
CA TRP A 71 -7.82 17.92 3.89
C TRP A 71 -6.36 17.58 3.57
N ARG A 72 -5.37 18.43 3.88
CA ARG A 72 -3.94 18.09 3.69
C ARG A 72 -3.35 17.40 4.91
N LYS A 73 -4.07 17.32 6.03
CA LYS A 73 -3.67 16.56 7.22
C LYS A 73 -3.71 15.07 6.91
N LEU A 74 -2.64 14.36 7.22
CA LEU A 74 -2.63 12.90 7.11
C LEU A 74 -3.65 12.33 8.10
N HIS A 75 -4.67 11.65 7.56
CA HIS A 75 -5.70 11.00 8.34
C HIS A 75 -6.07 9.66 7.72
N VAL A 76 -5.42 8.61 8.23
CA VAL A 76 -5.52 7.24 7.77
C VAL A 76 -6.74 6.58 8.37
N LEU A 77 -7.67 6.16 7.52
CA LEU A 77 -8.76 5.27 7.86
C LEU A 77 -8.45 3.87 7.35
N ARG A 78 -8.43 2.89 8.26
CA ARG A 78 -8.33 1.48 7.91
C ARG A 78 -9.71 0.93 7.64
N LEU A 79 -9.89 0.31 6.48
CA LEU A 79 -11.11 -0.36 6.08
C LEU A 79 -10.87 -1.87 6.07
N LYS A 80 -11.67 -2.61 6.83
CA LYS A 80 -11.57 -4.07 6.85
C LYS A 80 -12.15 -4.66 5.58
N LYS A 81 -11.84 -5.93 5.32
CA LYS A 81 -12.41 -6.70 4.20
C LYS A 81 -13.94 -6.56 4.22
N GLY A 82 -14.51 -6.09 3.12
CA GLY A 82 -15.95 -5.87 2.98
C GLY A 82 -16.42 -4.44 3.29
N GLN A 83 -15.57 -3.57 3.83
CA GLN A 83 -15.88 -2.17 4.11
C GLN A 83 -15.29 -1.26 3.03
N GLY A 84 -15.95 -0.13 2.74
CA GLY A 84 -15.40 0.94 1.91
C GLY A 84 -15.77 0.95 0.43
N ALA A 85 -16.80 0.21 0.02
CA ALA A 85 -17.50 0.46 -1.23
C ALA A 85 -18.97 0.77 -0.91
N GLU A 86 -19.58 1.71 -1.63
CA GLU A 86 -21.02 2.01 -1.50
C GLU A 86 -21.85 0.73 -1.67
N SER A 87 -22.95 0.64 -0.92
CA SER A 87 -24.04 -0.33 -1.03
C SER A 87 -23.68 -1.70 -1.66
N GLY A 88 -23.28 -2.65 -0.83
CA GLY A 88 -23.26 -4.08 -1.17
C GLY A 88 -21.99 -4.62 -1.82
N TYR A 89 -21.01 -3.77 -2.13
CA TYR A 89 -19.73 -4.20 -2.67
C TYR A 89 -18.72 -4.53 -1.56
N LYS A 90 -18.18 -5.75 -1.58
CA LYS A 90 -17.12 -6.16 -0.65
C LYS A 90 -15.84 -5.37 -1.00
N GLY A 91 -15.48 -4.33 -0.23
CA GLY A 91 -14.39 -3.37 -0.53
C GLY A 91 -13.07 -3.91 -1.13
N TYR A 92 -12.26 -2.98 -1.66
CA TYR A 92 -11.08 -3.26 -2.50
C TYR A 92 -10.03 -4.14 -1.78
N GLY A 93 -9.91 -5.41 -2.17
CA GLY A 93 -8.80 -6.31 -1.81
C GLY A 93 -8.44 -6.38 -0.32
N GLY A 94 -9.13 -7.19 0.48
CA GLY A 94 -8.74 -7.43 1.88
C GLY A 94 -8.78 -6.16 2.75
N THR A 95 -7.78 -5.98 3.62
CA THR A 95 -7.61 -4.73 4.38
C THR A 95 -7.09 -3.65 3.43
N ASN A 96 -7.77 -2.52 3.34
CA ASN A 96 -7.35 -1.36 2.56
C ASN A 96 -7.39 -0.08 3.41
N TYR A 97 -6.80 0.98 2.89
CA TYR A 97 -6.59 2.22 3.63
C TYR A 97 -6.95 3.43 2.78
N ASN A 98 -7.77 4.32 3.33
CA ASN A 98 -7.88 5.69 2.83
C ASN A 98 -6.84 6.52 3.59
N LEU A 99 -5.85 7.07 2.87
CA LEU A 99 -4.75 7.83 3.48
C LEU A 99 -5.13 9.28 3.82
N ASN A 100 -6.34 9.72 3.44
CA ASN A 100 -6.89 11.02 3.76
C ASN A 100 -8.42 10.97 3.83
N SER A 101 -8.96 10.44 4.94
CA SER A 101 -10.41 10.39 5.13
C SER A 101 -11.04 11.72 5.56
N LEU A 102 -10.26 12.80 5.63
CA LEU A 102 -10.75 14.17 5.83
C LEU A 102 -11.04 14.88 4.50
N ALA A 103 -10.70 14.25 3.36
CA ALA A 103 -11.06 14.75 2.04
C ALA A 103 -12.59 14.81 1.89
N LYS A 104 -13.08 15.95 1.40
CA LYS A 104 -14.50 16.13 1.04
C LYS A 104 -14.77 15.77 -0.43
N TYR A 105 -13.76 15.92 -1.28
CA TYR A 105 -13.87 15.72 -2.72
C TYR A 105 -12.85 14.70 -3.22
N ASP A 106 -13.22 13.93 -4.24
CA ASP A 106 -12.39 12.83 -4.78
C ASP A 106 -10.99 13.28 -5.21
N TYR A 107 -10.85 14.48 -5.80
CA TYR A 107 -9.55 15.00 -6.23
C TYR A 107 -8.58 15.28 -5.07
N GLN A 108 -9.06 15.30 -3.83
CA GLN A 108 -8.26 15.53 -2.62
C GLN A 108 -7.69 14.25 -2.02
N THR A 109 -8.16 13.08 -2.47
CA THR A 109 -7.70 11.76 -2.01
C THR A 109 -6.99 11.00 -3.12
N LEU A 110 -6.10 10.07 -2.75
CA LEU A 110 -5.58 9.06 -3.68
C LEU A 110 -6.58 7.93 -3.92
N GLY A 111 -7.70 7.92 -3.20
CA GLY A 111 -8.63 6.78 -3.14
C GLY A 111 -8.15 5.73 -2.13
N ASN A 112 -8.69 4.52 -2.26
CA ASN A 112 -8.32 3.40 -1.39
C ASN A 112 -7.02 2.75 -1.88
N VAL A 113 -6.13 2.50 -0.92
CA VAL A 113 -4.80 1.95 -1.15
C VAL A 113 -4.65 0.61 -0.43
N TRP A 114 -4.11 -0.40 -1.11
CA TRP A 114 -3.83 -1.70 -0.51
C TRP A 114 -2.57 -2.32 -1.11
N LEU A 115 -2.03 -3.31 -0.41
CA LEU A 115 -0.94 -4.13 -0.92
C LEU A 115 -1.54 -5.37 -1.59
N SER A 116 -1.45 -5.48 -2.92
CA SER A 116 -2.03 -6.58 -3.68
C SER A 116 -1.38 -7.93 -3.36
N HIS A 117 -2.14 -9.01 -3.47
CA HIS A 117 -1.60 -10.37 -3.51
C HIS A 117 -0.98 -10.71 -4.86
N LYS A 118 -1.43 -10.05 -5.94
CA LYS A 118 -0.80 -10.15 -7.24
C LYS A 118 0.61 -9.58 -7.15
N ARG A 119 1.56 -10.34 -7.69
CA ARG A 119 2.97 -9.98 -7.72
C ARG A 119 3.37 -9.58 -9.13
N VAL A 120 4.25 -8.59 -9.22
CA VAL A 120 4.96 -8.24 -10.45
C VAL A 120 6.43 -8.51 -10.19
N HIS A 121 7.05 -9.33 -11.03
CA HIS A 121 8.45 -9.74 -10.89
C HIS A 121 8.73 -10.30 -9.47
N GLY A 122 7.83 -11.16 -8.98
CA GLY A 122 7.94 -11.78 -7.66
C GLY A 122 7.66 -10.87 -6.45
N LYS A 123 7.41 -9.56 -6.66
CA LYS A 123 7.19 -8.59 -5.58
C LYS A 123 5.74 -8.14 -5.51
N ARG A 124 5.22 -7.96 -4.29
CA ARG A 124 3.88 -7.38 -4.08
C ARG A 124 3.82 -5.96 -4.63
N THR A 125 2.67 -5.59 -5.15
CA THR A 125 2.41 -4.25 -5.70
C THR A 125 1.45 -3.47 -4.83
N LEU A 126 1.53 -2.16 -4.90
CA LEU A 126 0.56 -1.27 -4.28
C LEU A 126 -0.56 -1.01 -5.29
N GLY A 127 -1.78 -1.41 -4.91
CA GLY A 127 -2.99 -1.13 -5.66
C GLY A 127 -3.60 0.18 -5.18
N ILE A 128 -4.02 1.01 -6.11
CA ILE A 128 -4.81 2.21 -5.84
C ILE A 128 -6.06 2.16 -6.71
N TYR A 129 -7.22 2.27 -6.08
CA TYR A 129 -8.48 2.40 -6.79
C TYR A 129 -8.72 3.86 -7.17
N TYR A 130 -8.91 4.09 -8.45
CA TYR A 130 -9.33 5.37 -9.02
C TYR A 130 -10.68 5.16 -9.71
N ASN A 131 -11.58 6.14 -9.60
CA ASN A 131 -12.99 6.05 -10.01
C ASN A 131 -13.23 5.33 -11.35
N MET A 132 -14.41 4.73 -11.49
CA MET A 132 -14.89 4.01 -12.69
C MET A 132 -14.15 2.69 -13.00
N GLY A 133 -13.77 1.91 -11.98
CA GLY A 133 -13.17 0.59 -12.19
C GLY A 133 -11.71 0.62 -12.65
N GLY A 134 -11.03 1.76 -12.47
CA GLY A 134 -9.60 1.92 -12.75
C GLY A 134 -8.73 1.47 -11.57
N PHE A 135 -7.76 0.61 -11.86
CA PHE A 135 -6.83 0.06 -10.88
C PHE A 135 -5.42 0.44 -11.25
N GLN A 136 -4.84 1.34 -10.47
CA GLN A 136 -3.43 1.67 -10.62
C GLN A 136 -2.57 0.63 -9.90
N VAL A 137 -1.56 0.13 -10.59
CA VAL A 137 -0.59 -0.82 -10.04
C VAL A 137 0.76 -0.14 -9.95
N TRP A 138 1.24 0.00 -8.71
CA TRP A 138 2.53 0.61 -8.42
C TRP A 138 3.51 -0.44 -7.89
N THR A 139 4.76 -0.33 -8.31
CA THR A 139 5.80 -1.33 -8.07
C THR A 139 6.95 -0.72 -7.26
N LYS A 140 7.71 -1.54 -6.52
CA LYS A 140 8.85 -1.03 -5.73
C LYS A 140 10.06 -0.59 -6.57
N GLN A 141 10.11 -1.00 -7.84
CA GLN A 141 11.20 -0.73 -8.76
C GLN A 141 10.67 0.04 -9.97
N LYS A 142 11.52 0.81 -10.64
CA LYS A 142 11.15 1.42 -11.92
C LYS A 142 11.11 0.32 -12.98
N LEU A 143 9.91 -0.10 -13.37
CA LEU A 143 9.69 -1.03 -14.47
C LEU A 143 9.14 -0.26 -15.66
N ALA A 144 9.69 -0.45 -16.86
CA ALA A 144 9.24 0.24 -18.08
C ALA A 144 7.95 -0.37 -18.67
N HIS A 145 6.99 -0.73 -17.81
CA HIS A 145 5.71 -1.30 -18.17
C HIS A 145 4.61 -0.83 -17.22
N ASN A 146 3.45 -0.47 -17.77
CA ASN A 146 2.31 -0.04 -16.98
C ASN A 146 1.39 -1.23 -16.71
N TYR A 147 1.39 -1.72 -15.47
CA TYR A 147 0.60 -2.87 -15.03
C TYR A 147 -0.83 -2.48 -14.60
N SER A 148 -1.20 -1.20 -14.70
CA SER A 148 -2.52 -0.71 -14.37
C SER A 148 -3.56 -1.18 -15.38
N TYR A 149 -4.80 -1.37 -14.92
CA TYR A 149 -5.88 -1.92 -15.75
C TYR A 149 -7.22 -1.32 -15.35
N THR A 150 -8.18 -1.39 -16.27
CA THR A 150 -9.57 -1.01 -16.03
C THR A 150 -10.44 -2.26 -16.15
N TYR A 151 -11.45 -2.37 -15.29
CA TYR A 151 -12.43 -3.45 -15.37
C TYR A 151 -13.84 -2.88 -15.43
N LYS A 152 -14.59 -3.26 -16.48
CA LYS A 152 -15.95 -2.75 -16.73
C LYS A 152 -17.09 -3.65 -16.20
N GLY A 153 -16.77 -4.84 -15.68
CA GLY A 153 -17.77 -5.80 -15.19
C GLY A 153 -18.03 -5.73 -13.68
N LYS A 154 -19.23 -6.18 -13.26
CA LYS A 154 -19.70 -6.17 -11.84
C LYS A 154 -18.84 -6.98 -10.84
N GLN A 155 -17.91 -7.81 -11.32
CA GLN A 155 -17.07 -8.70 -10.49
C GLN A 155 -15.59 -8.26 -10.35
N TYR A 156 -15.25 -7.00 -10.67
CA TYR A 156 -13.85 -6.54 -10.66
C TYR A 156 -13.10 -6.82 -9.34
N LEU A 157 -13.82 -6.83 -8.21
CA LEU A 157 -13.28 -7.11 -6.87
C LEU A 157 -12.60 -8.48 -6.74
N ASN A 158 -12.94 -9.45 -7.59
CA ASN A 158 -12.28 -10.75 -7.64
C ASN A 158 -10.96 -10.72 -8.43
N ARG A 159 -10.81 -9.78 -9.35
CA ARG A 159 -9.65 -9.67 -10.25
C ARG A 159 -8.52 -8.80 -9.69
N ILE A 160 -8.76 -8.06 -8.59
CA ILE A 160 -7.78 -7.12 -8.01
C ILE A 160 -6.79 -7.76 -7.02
N GLY A 161 -6.69 -9.09 -7.05
CA GLY A 161 -5.78 -9.87 -6.22
C GLY A 161 -6.36 -10.23 -4.86
N ARG A 162 -7.57 -10.80 -4.86
CA ARG A 162 -8.04 -11.64 -3.75
C ARG A 162 -7.16 -12.88 -3.66
#